data_AF-A0A218XXI8-F1
#
_entry.id   AF-A0A218XXI8-F1
#
_cell.length_a   1.000
_cell.length_b   1.000
_cell.length_c   1.000
_cell.angle_alpha   90.00
_cell.angle_beta   90.00
_cell.angle_gamma   90.00
#
_symmetry.space_group_name_H-M   'P 1'
#
loop_
_entity.id
_entity.type
_entity.pdbx_description
1 polymer ?
#
loop_
_entity_poly.entity_id
_entity_poly.type
_entity_poly.pdbx_seq_one_letter_code
_entity_poly.pdbx_strand_id
1 'polypeptide(L)'
;MQLLRVCTTLFQQQHSPDSRLHANLLSAVHSPHSRPLAAAELFLQVCNTFPLSWRPSYRFYHFTRTLPDFPHSTVTLNKMLDVIGKSRNIDFFWDVLNDMARRLLVNDKTFNIALKTLAQVRELNKCVKFFHLMNENGWSRL
;
A
#
# COMPACT_ATOMS: atom_id res chain seq x y z
N MET A 1 -8.93 11.71 16.67
CA MET A 1 -7.59 12.08 17.19
C MET A 1 -6.47 11.14 16.74
N GLN A 2 -6.65 9.82 16.68
CA GLN A 2 -5.61 8.87 16.28
C GLN A 2 -5.11 9.06 14.83
N LEU A 3 -6.00 9.08 13.84
CA LEU A 3 -5.65 9.25 12.42
C LEU A 3 -4.81 10.52 12.18
N LEU A 4 -5.24 11.67 12.72
CA LEU A 4 -4.54 12.93 12.56
C LEU A 4 -3.10 12.85 13.10
N ARG A 5 -2.90 12.30 14.30
CA ARG A 5 -1.56 12.13 14.89
C ARG A 5 -0.66 11.22 14.04
N VAL A 6 -1.21 10.11 13.55
CA VAL A 6 -0.49 9.19 12.65
C VAL A 6 -0.10 9.89 11.35
N CYS A 7 -1.05 10.54 10.67
CA CYS A 7 -0.80 11.25 9.41
C CYS A 7 0.21 12.40 9.58
N THR A 8 0.09 13.20 10.63
CA THR A 8 1.07 14.28 10.92
C THR A 8 2.47 13.70 11.15
N THR A 9 2.58 12.62 11.91
CA THR A 9 3.86 11.95 12.17
C THR A 9 4.47 11.42 10.87
N LEU A 10 3.68 10.74 10.04
CA LEU A 10 4.12 10.23 8.75
C LEU A 10 4.57 11.35 7.82
N PHE A 11 3.82 12.44 7.72
CA PHE A 11 4.16 13.57 6.87
C PHE A 11 5.47 14.24 7.29
N GLN A 12 5.63 14.52 8.60
CA GLN A 12 6.80 15.20 9.14
C GLN A 12 8.06 14.33 9.13
N GLN A 13 7.91 13.01 9.31
CA GLN A 13 9.03 12.09 9.52
C GLN A 13 9.23 11.09 8.37
N GLN A 14 8.63 11.32 7.20
CA GLN A 14 8.75 10.42 6.04
C GLN A 14 10.19 10.19 5.54
N HIS A 15 11.14 11.06 5.89
CA HIS A 15 12.57 10.92 5.57
C HIS A 15 13.45 10.55 6.77
N SER A 16 12.87 10.39 7.96
CA SER A 16 13.62 10.00 9.16
C SER A 16 14.03 8.51 9.11
N PRO A 17 15.02 8.07 9.91
CA PRO A 17 15.31 6.65 10.10
C PRO A 17 14.08 5.88 10.62
N ASP A 18 13.99 4.59 10.30
CA ASP A 18 12.86 3.74 10.68
C ASP A 18 12.70 3.63 12.19
N SER A 19 13.80 3.54 12.94
CA SER A 19 13.78 3.48 14.41
C SER A 19 13.03 4.65 15.04
N ARG A 20 13.32 5.88 14.59
CA ARG A 20 12.65 7.10 15.08
C ARG A 20 11.19 7.14 14.65
N LEU A 21 10.90 6.82 13.38
CA LEU A 21 9.52 6.84 12.89
C LEU A 21 8.67 5.81 13.61
N HIS A 22 9.16 4.58 13.76
CA HIS A 22 8.42 3.48 14.38
C HIS A 22 8.11 3.77 15.84
N ALA A 23 9.07 4.30 16.62
CA ALA A 23 8.82 4.71 18.00
C ALA A 23 7.67 5.74 18.10
N ASN A 24 7.65 6.73 17.21
CA ASN A 24 6.62 7.76 17.19
C ASN A 24 5.27 7.22 16.72
N LEU A 25 5.25 6.35 15.70
CA LEU A 25 4.04 5.67 15.24
C LEU A 25 3.46 4.75 16.30
N LEU A 26 4.29 4.03 17.05
CA LEU A 26 3.87 3.19 18.16
C LEU A 26 3.10 4.01 19.21
N SER A 27 3.63 5.18 19.56
CA SER A 27 2.95 6.10 20.50
C SER A 27 1.67 6.72 19.93
N ALA A 28 1.57 6.84 18.61
CA ALA A 28 0.40 7.39 17.93
C ALA A 28 -0.71 6.33 17.73
N VAL A 29 -0.34 5.06 17.57
CA VAL A 29 -1.26 3.94 17.34
C VAL A 29 -1.76 3.34 18.65
N HIS A 30 -0.93 3.26 19.69
CA HIS A 30 -1.36 2.84 21.03
C HIS A 30 -2.05 4.00 21.76
N SER A 31 -3.35 4.14 21.50
CA SER A 31 -4.26 4.80 22.43
C SER A 31 -5.01 3.71 23.21
N PRO A 32 -5.13 3.78 24.54
CA PRO A 32 -5.72 2.72 25.38
C PRO A 32 -7.20 2.38 25.10
N HIS A 33 -7.80 2.94 24.03
CA HIS A 33 -9.23 2.82 23.69
C HIS A 33 -9.49 2.34 22.25
N SER A 34 -8.49 1.85 21.51
CA SER A 34 -8.64 1.50 20.08
C SER A 34 -8.70 -0.02 19.83
N ARG A 35 -9.81 -0.52 19.24
CA ARG A 35 -10.07 -1.94 18.93
C ARG A 35 -9.23 -2.48 17.75
N PRO A 36 -8.90 -3.80 17.69
CA PRO A 36 -8.11 -4.42 16.61
C PRO A 36 -8.72 -4.37 15.20
N LEU A 37 -10.06 -4.35 15.05
CA LEU A 37 -10.73 -4.16 13.75
C LEU A 37 -10.40 -2.78 13.12
N ALA A 38 -9.84 -1.85 13.91
CA ALA A 38 -9.43 -0.51 13.49
C ALA A 38 -8.11 -0.46 12.72
N ALA A 39 -7.35 -1.56 12.67
CA ALA A 39 -6.02 -1.57 12.08
C ALA A 39 -6.08 -1.39 10.55
N ALA A 40 -6.68 -2.34 9.83
CA ALA A 40 -6.84 -2.25 8.38
C ALA A 40 -7.61 -0.98 7.96
N GLU A 41 -8.61 -0.57 8.73
CA GLU A 41 -9.34 0.68 8.53
C GLU A 41 -8.42 1.90 8.65
N LEU A 42 -7.60 1.98 9.70
CA LEU A 42 -6.62 3.05 9.88
C LEU A 42 -5.64 3.10 8.71
N PHE A 43 -5.17 1.97 8.20
CA PHE A 43 -4.32 1.93 7.01
C PHE A 43 -5.01 2.50 5.77
N LEU A 44 -6.27 2.12 5.54
CA LEU A 44 -7.07 2.66 4.44
C LEU A 44 -7.28 4.17 4.60
N GLN A 45 -7.55 4.65 5.81
CA GLN A 45 -7.69 6.07 6.14
C GLN A 45 -6.38 6.85 5.92
N VAL A 46 -5.23 6.29 6.29
CA VAL A 46 -3.91 6.87 6.00
C VAL A 46 -3.71 6.98 4.48
N CYS A 47 -3.97 5.92 3.72
CA CYS A 47 -3.87 5.96 2.26
C CYS A 47 -4.84 6.98 1.63
N ASN A 48 -6.04 7.13 2.19
CA ASN A 48 -7.00 8.14 1.75
C ASN A 48 -6.55 9.58 2.07
N THR A 49 -5.77 9.77 3.14
CA THR A 49 -5.20 11.07 3.52
C THR A 49 -4.07 11.47 2.56
N PHE A 50 -3.36 10.50 2.00
CA PHE A 50 -2.22 10.71 1.10
C PHE A 50 -2.46 10.14 -0.31
N PRO A 51 -3.52 10.54 -1.04
CA PRO A 51 -3.95 9.87 -2.26
C PRO A 51 -2.95 9.96 -3.42
N LEU A 52 -2.04 10.94 -3.38
CA LEU A 52 -1.00 11.19 -4.39
C LEU A 52 0.42 11.09 -3.82
N SER A 53 0.59 10.76 -2.55
CA SER A 53 1.88 10.72 -1.85
C SER A 53 2.17 9.30 -1.37
N TRP A 54 2.98 8.57 -2.13
CA TRP A 54 3.25 7.16 -1.85
C TRP A 54 4.06 6.93 -0.58
N ARG A 55 5.00 7.84 -0.27
CA ARG A 55 6.00 7.64 0.80
C ARG A 55 5.35 7.48 2.18
N PRO A 56 4.42 8.36 2.62
CA PRO A 56 3.70 8.16 3.89
C PRO A 56 2.97 6.81 3.98
N SER A 57 2.23 6.44 2.93
CA SER A 57 1.46 5.18 2.88
C SER A 57 2.38 3.96 2.95
N TYR A 58 3.50 3.97 2.21
CA TYR A 58 4.45 2.86 2.20
C TYR A 58 5.28 2.76 3.49
N ARG A 59 5.66 3.89 4.09
CA ARG A 59 6.30 3.92 5.40
C ARG A 59 5.39 3.37 6.49
N PHE A 60 4.10 3.70 6.42
CA PHE A 60 3.12 3.14 7.34
C PHE A 60 2.95 1.62 7.13
N TYR A 61 2.97 1.14 5.89
CA TYR A 61 2.96 -0.30 5.57
C TYR A 61 4.11 -1.05 6.22
N HIS A 62 5.33 -0.53 6.14
CA HIS A 62 6.49 -1.14 6.81
C HIS A 62 6.35 -1.17 8.33
N PHE A 63 5.87 -0.08 8.92
CA PHE A 63 5.59 -0.04 10.35
C PHE A 63 4.52 -1.08 10.75
N THR A 64 3.39 -1.14 10.05
CA THR A 64 2.29 -2.05 10.40
C THR A 64 2.69 -3.51 10.27
N ARG A 65 3.63 -3.86 9.39
CA ARG A 65 4.20 -5.23 9.32
C ARG A 65 4.96 -5.65 10.58
N THR A 66 5.40 -4.71 11.41
CA THR A 66 6.05 -5.02 12.70
C THR A 66 5.04 -5.33 13.80
N LEU A 67 3.75 -5.07 13.55
CA LEU A 67 2.67 -5.33 14.49
C LEU A 67 2.10 -6.75 14.25
N PRO A 68 2.05 -7.62 15.27
CA PRO A 68 1.61 -9.01 15.11
C PRO A 68 0.14 -9.13 14.66
N ASP A 69 -0.70 -8.16 15.01
CA ASP A 69 -2.15 -8.18 14.76
C ASP A 69 -2.58 -7.46 13.47
N PHE A 70 -1.64 -7.20 12.54
CA PHE A 70 -1.90 -6.39 11.34
C PHE A 70 -1.63 -7.13 10.02
N PRO A 71 -2.40 -8.19 9.69
CA PRO A 71 -2.25 -8.86 8.41
C PRO A 71 -2.77 -7.96 7.28
N HIS A 72 -1.89 -7.59 6.36
CA HIS A 72 -2.29 -6.88 5.14
C HIS A 72 -3.07 -7.80 4.20
N SER A 73 -4.32 -7.44 3.92
CA SER A 73 -5.15 -8.09 2.92
C SER A 73 -4.98 -7.48 1.53
N THR A 74 -5.44 -8.20 0.50
CA THR A 74 -5.56 -7.70 -0.89
C THR A 74 -6.25 -6.34 -0.97
N VAL A 75 -7.23 -6.06 -0.10
CA VAL A 75 -7.92 -4.76 -0.05
C VAL A 75 -6.97 -3.63 0.35
N THR A 76 -6.21 -3.81 1.44
CA THR A 76 -5.26 -2.80 1.93
C THR A 76 -4.12 -2.59 0.93
N LEU A 77 -3.60 -3.67 0.35
CA LEU A 77 -2.51 -3.59 -0.62
C LEU A 77 -2.96 -2.96 -1.94
N ASN A 78 -4.15 -3.28 -2.44
CA ASN A 78 -4.73 -2.58 -3.60
C ASN A 78 -4.87 -1.08 -3.35
N LYS A 79 -5.25 -0.68 -2.14
CA LYS A 79 -5.36 0.74 -1.81
C LYS A 79 -4.00 1.43 -1.82
N MET A 80 -2.97 0.80 -1.26
CA MET A 80 -1.61 1.33 -1.31
C MET A 80 -1.06 1.38 -2.74
N LEU A 81 -1.28 0.32 -3.52
CA LEU A 81 -0.87 0.22 -4.91
C LEU A 81 -1.51 1.33 -5.77
N ASP A 82 -2.79 1.63 -5.56
CA ASP A 82 -3.49 2.76 -6.20
C ASP A 82 -2.83 4.11 -5.87
N VAL A 83 -2.44 4.34 -4.62
CA VAL A 83 -1.69 5.56 -4.22
C VAL A 83 -0.34 5.63 -4.92
N ILE A 84 0.40 4.52 -4.95
CA ILE A 84 1.72 4.46 -5.60
C ILE A 84 1.57 4.75 -7.10
N GLY A 85 0.60 4.13 -7.77
CA GLY A 85 0.33 4.36 -9.19
C GLY A 85 -0.03 5.81 -9.49
N LYS A 86 -0.88 6.43 -8.66
CA LYS A 86 -1.26 7.85 -8.80
C LYS A 86 -0.12 8.82 -8.54
N SER A 87 0.85 8.45 -7.69
CA SER A 87 2.06 9.24 -7.47
C SER A 87 3.06 9.20 -8.63
N ARG A 88 2.80 8.38 -9.66
CA ARG A 88 3.62 8.17 -10.86
C ARG A 88 5.02 7.63 -10.59
N ASN A 89 5.24 6.99 -9.43
CA ASN A 89 6.47 6.25 -9.17
C ASN A 89 6.37 4.84 -9.79
N ILE A 90 6.55 4.74 -11.11
CA ILE A 90 6.20 3.54 -11.90
C ILE A 90 7.11 2.34 -11.62
N ASP A 91 8.41 2.56 -11.40
CA ASP A 91 9.31 1.45 -11.10
C ASP A 91 8.97 0.85 -9.73
N PHE A 92 8.75 1.70 -8.74
CA PHE A 92 8.32 1.24 -7.42
C PHE A 92 6.91 0.61 -7.43
N PHE A 93 5.99 1.14 -8.24
CA PHE A 93 4.69 0.53 -8.50
C PHE A 93 4.85 -0.91 -9.02
N TRP A 94 5.73 -1.10 -10.00
CA TRP A 94 6.00 -2.40 -10.61
C TRP A 94 6.57 -3.38 -9.59
N ASP A 95 7.48 -2.95 -8.72
CA ASP A 95 8.05 -3.81 -7.68
C ASP A 95 7.00 -4.26 -6.67
N VAL A 96 6.14 -3.35 -6.20
CA VAL A 96 5.05 -3.68 -5.27
C VAL A 96 4.02 -4.59 -5.92
N LEU A 97 3.67 -4.36 -7.19
CA LEU A 97 2.77 -5.22 -7.94
C LEU A 97 3.30 -6.67 -8.06
N ASN A 98 4.59 -6.83 -8.36
CA ASN A 98 5.22 -8.14 -8.42
C ASN A 98 5.32 -8.83 -7.05
N ASP A 99 5.58 -8.08 -5.97
CA ASP A 99 5.51 -8.62 -4.60
C ASP A 99 4.11 -9.16 -4.28
N MET A 100 3.06 -8.37 -4.57
CA MET A 100 1.67 -8.80 -4.36
C MET A 100 1.35 -10.07 -5.14
N ALA A 101 1.78 -10.15 -6.41
CA ALA A 101 1.57 -11.33 -7.25
C ALA A 101 2.25 -12.57 -6.65
N ARG A 102 3.54 -12.50 -6.30
CA ARG A 102 4.27 -13.63 -5.69
C ARG A 102 3.64 -14.13 -4.39
N ARG A 103 2.92 -13.27 -3.67
CA ARG A 103 2.23 -13.59 -2.42
C ARG A 103 0.78 -14.07 -2.61
N LEU A 104 0.32 -14.21 -3.86
CA LEU A 104 -1.05 -14.56 -4.22
C LEU A 104 -2.09 -13.54 -3.67
N LEU A 105 -1.70 -12.26 -3.54
CA LEU A 105 -2.52 -11.18 -3.00
C LEU A 105 -3.04 -10.23 -4.10
N VAL A 106 -3.31 -10.77 -5.29
CA VAL A 106 -3.85 -10.02 -6.43
C VAL A 106 -5.24 -10.51 -6.80
N ASN A 107 -6.05 -9.60 -7.35
CA ASN A 107 -7.38 -9.90 -7.89
C ASN A 107 -7.74 -8.95 -9.03
N ASP A 108 -8.96 -9.03 -9.55
CA ASP A 108 -9.44 -8.18 -10.66
C ASP A 108 -9.28 -6.67 -10.37
N LYS A 109 -9.39 -6.27 -9.11
CA LYS A 109 -9.16 -4.87 -8.71
C LYS A 109 -7.68 -4.50 -8.84
N THR A 110 -6.77 -5.39 -8.48
CA THR A 110 -5.32 -5.21 -8.70
C THR A 110 -5.02 -5.05 -10.18
N PHE A 111 -5.62 -5.89 -11.03
CA PHE A 111 -5.45 -5.82 -12.47
C PHE A 111 -5.95 -4.50 -13.06
N ASN A 112 -7.14 -4.04 -12.65
CA ASN A 112 -7.67 -2.76 -13.06
C ASN A 112 -6.77 -1.59 -12.67
N ILE A 113 -6.14 -1.63 -11.49
CA ILE A 113 -5.15 -0.62 -11.07
C ILE A 113 -3.91 -0.68 -11.97
N ALA A 114 -3.35 -1.88 -12.18
CA ALA A 114 -2.18 -2.10 -13.03
C ALA A 114 -2.38 -1.59 -14.45
N LEU A 115 -3.47 -1.98 -15.11
CA LEU A 115 -3.79 -1.53 -16.47
C LEU A 115 -3.92 -0.01 -16.54
N LYS A 116 -4.69 0.60 -15.63
CA LYS A 116 -4.88 2.06 -15.63
C LYS A 116 -3.55 2.80 -15.45
N THR A 117 -2.74 2.39 -14.49
CA THR A 117 -1.45 3.04 -14.19
C THR A 117 -0.47 2.87 -15.35
N LEU A 118 -0.29 1.66 -15.87
CA LEU A 118 0.71 1.38 -16.92
C LEU A 118 0.30 1.94 -18.29
N ALA A 119 -1.00 1.92 -18.62
CA ALA A 119 -1.50 2.53 -19.85
C ALA A 119 -1.29 4.06 -19.85
N GLN A 120 -1.48 4.72 -18.71
CA GLN A 120 -1.26 6.18 -18.60
C GLN A 120 0.19 6.59 -18.90
N VAL A 121 1.15 5.71 -18.63
CA VAL A 121 2.59 5.97 -18.88
C VAL A 121 3.12 5.25 -20.13
N ARG A 122 2.23 4.66 -20.94
CA ARG A 122 2.55 3.94 -22.19
C ARG A 122 3.51 2.75 -22.02
N GLU A 123 3.54 2.16 -20.82
CA GLU A 123 4.35 0.98 -20.49
C GLU A 123 3.66 -0.33 -20.92
N LEU A 124 3.31 -0.43 -22.21
CA LEU A 124 2.54 -1.56 -22.75
C LEU A 124 3.25 -2.90 -22.58
N ASN A 125 4.59 -2.92 -22.64
CA ASN A 125 5.38 -4.12 -22.39
C ASN A 125 5.20 -4.65 -20.97
N LYS A 126 5.11 -3.76 -19.97
CA LYS A 126 4.83 -4.13 -18.57
C LYS A 126 3.38 -4.63 -18.43
N CYS A 127 2.40 -4.03 -19.14
CA CYS A 127 1.03 -4.54 -19.16
C CYS A 127 0.96 -5.99 -19.66
N VAL A 128 1.59 -6.28 -20.80
CA VAL A 128 1.60 -7.62 -21.41
C VAL A 128 2.27 -8.64 -20.48
N LYS A 129 3.43 -8.29 -19.91
CA LYS A 129 4.11 -9.14 -18.91
C LYS A 129 3.23 -9.46 -17.71
N PHE A 130 2.51 -8.47 -17.18
CA PHE A 130 1.63 -8.68 -16.04
C PHE A 130 0.43 -9.57 -16.41
N PHE A 131 -0.13 -9.40 -17.60
CA PHE A 131 -1.20 -10.26 -18.10
C PHE A 131 -0.76 -11.72 -18.20
N HIS A 132 0.42 -12.00 -18.75
CA HIS A 132 0.96 -13.37 -18.80
C HIS A 132 1.15 -13.95 -17.39
N LEU A 133 1.72 -13.19 -16.46
CA LEU A 133 1.87 -13.62 -15.07
C LEU A 133 0.52 -13.98 -14.44
N MET A 134 -0.54 -13.22 -14.73
CA MET A 134 -1.87 -13.54 -14.22
C MET A 134 -2.44 -14.85 -14.79
N ASN A 135 -2.25 -15.08 -16.09
CA ASN A 135 -2.72 -16.30 -16.75
C ASN A 135 -2.00 -17.53 -16.21
N GLU A 136 -0.67 -17.47 -16.06
CA GLU A 136 0.15 -18.56 -15.52
C GLU A 136 -0.25 -18.93 -14.09
N ASN A 137 -0.68 -17.96 -13.29
CA ASN A 137 -1.13 -18.18 -11.92
C ASN A 137 -2.65 -18.47 -11.78
N GLY A 138 -3.38 -18.63 -12.90
CA GLY A 138 -4.81 -18.95 -12.90
C GLY A 138 -5.72 -17.82 -12.38
N TRP A 139 -5.25 -16.58 -12.41
CA TRP A 139 -6.00 -15.40 -11.93
C TRP A 139 -6.81 -14.69 -13.01
N SER A 140 -6.64 -15.08 -14.27
CA SER A 140 -7.47 -14.62 -15.37
C SER A 140 -8.76 -15.43 -15.42
N ARG A 141 -9.80 -14.97 -14.73
CA ARG A 141 -11.19 -15.31 -15.09
C ARG A 141 -11.77 -14.11 -15.84
N LEU A 142 -11.36 -13.96 -17.09
CA LEU A 142 -12.09 -13.15 -18.07
C LEU A 142 -12.97 -14.08 -18.89
#